data_AF-A0A959P689-F1
#
_entry.id   AF-A0A959P689-F1
#
_cell.length_a   1.000
_cell.length_b   1.000
_cell.length_c   1.000
_cell.angle_alpha   90.00
_cell.angle_beta   90.00
_cell.angle_gamma   90.00
#
_symmetry.space_group_name_H-M   'P 1'
#
loop_
_entity.id
_entity.type
_entity.pdbx_description
1 polymer ?
#
loop_
_entity_poly.entity_id
_entity_poly.type
_entity_poly.pdbx_seq_one_letter_code
_entity_poly.pdbx_strand_id
1 'polypeptide(L)'
;MANAQFMMNLPPNEPIKSYAPGSPEKASLKKRIAELKKQVIEIPLIIGGKAVKTGNMADCVIPHDHKTVIGKYHKAGTKEVNMAIEAALKARDAWASMDWHDRA
;
A
#
# COMPACT_ATOMS: atom_id res chain seq x y z
N MET A 1 18.44 -19.39 16.21
CA MET A 1 17.83 -18.60 17.30
C MET A 1 18.90 -17.70 17.87
N ALA A 2 18.62 -16.40 17.93
CA ALA A 2 19.52 -15.44 18.57
C ALA A 2 19.47 -15.61 20.10
N ASN A 3 20.63 -15.68 20.76
CA ASN A 3 20.73 -15.70 22.22
C ASN A 3 20.78 -14.25 22.76
N ALA A 4 19.68 -13.50 22.60
CA ALA A 4 19.59 -12.09 22.99
C ALA A 4 18.21 -11.74 23.57
N GLN A 5 18.17 -10.73 24.44
CA GLN A 5 16.93 -10.07 24.85
C GLN A 5 16.74 -8.81 23.99
N PHE A 6 15.75 -8.84 23.10
CA PHE A 6 15.42 -7.69 22.27
C PHE A 6 14.59 -6.70 23.09
N MET A 7 15.11 -5.48 23.26
CA MET A 7 14.36 -4.37 23.86
C MET A 7 13.93 -3.40 22.75
N MET A 8 12.62 -3.21 22.59
CA MET A 8 12.08 -2.16 21.72
C MET A 8 11.83 -0.90 22.55
N ASN A 9 12.35 0.23 22.07
CA ASN A 9 12.01 1.52 22.65
C ASN A 9 10.53 1.82 22.39
N LEU A 10 9.86 2.42 23.38
CA LEU A 10 8.50 2.92 23.21
C LEU A 10 8.49 3.95 22.06
N PRO A 11 7.68 3.76 21.01
CA PRO A 11 7.67 4.68 19.89
C PRO A 11 7.03 6.01 20.33
N PRO A 12 7.66 7.17 20.01
CA PRO A 12 6.98 8.45 20.18
C PRO A 12 5.87 8.60 19.13
N ASN A 13 4.91 9.49 19.38
CA ASN A 13 3.96 9.89 18.35
C ASN A 13 4.68 10.55 17.16
N GLU A 14 4.26 10.22 15.94
CA GLU A 14 4.75 10.88 14.73
C GLU A 14 4.42 12.39 14.77
N PRO A 15 5.39 13.30 14.58
CA PRO A 15 5.15 14.73 14.65
C PRO A 15 4.18 15.24 13.58
N ILE A 16 3.28 16.15 13.97
CA ILE A 16 2.40 16.85 13.01
C ILE A 16 3.20 17.94 12.32
N LYS A 17 3.28 17.87 10.99
CA LYS A 17 3.91 18.91 10.17
C LYS A 17 2.96 20.09 9.98
N SER A 18 3.48 21.31 9.98
CA SER A 18 2.66 22.54 9.92
C SER A 18 2.19 22.90 8.51
N TYR A 19 2.95 22.52 7.47
CA TYR A 19 2.68 22.91 6.08
C TYR A 19 2.53 24.44 5.90
N ALA A 20 3.28 25.19 6.71
CA ALA A 20 3.31 26.65 6.67
C ALA A 20 3.77 27.18 5.30
N PRO A 21 3.42 28.43 4.93
CA PRO A 21 3.95 29.05 3.72
C PRO A 21 5.48 28.97 3.67
N GLY A 22 6.04 28.50 2.54
CA GLY A 22 7.49 28.34 2.34
C GLY A 22 8.11 27.07 2.93
N SER A 23 7.36 26.24 3.67
CA SER A 23 7.93 25.05 4.29
C SER A 23 8.24 23.94 3.26
N PRO A 24 9.31 23.14 3.47
CA PRO A 24 9.71 22.09 2.53
C PRO A 24 8.66 20.99 2.38
N GLU A 25 7.94 20.64 3.45
CA GLU A 25 6.88 19.63 3.41
C GLU A 25 5.68 20.10 2.57
N LYS A 26 5.38 21.40 2.54
CA LYS A 26 4.32 21.96 1.69
C LYS A 26 4.72 21.93 0.23
N ALA A 27 5.97 22.26 -0.07
CA ALA A 27 6.51 22.16 -1.42
C ALA A 27 6.48 20.71 -1.93
N SER A 28 6.91 19.76 -1.10
CA SER A 28 6.88 18.32 -1.41
C SER A 28 5.45 17.83 -1.66
N LEU A 29 4.50 18.19 -0.79
CA LEU A 29 3.10 17.81 -0.94
C LEU A 29 2.48 18.35 -2.24
N LYS A 30 2.68 19.64 -2.53
CA LYS A 30 2.18 20.25 -3.78
C LYS A 30 2.77 19.59 -5.02
N LYS A 31 4.06 19.29 -5.01
CA LYS A 31 4.73 18.57 -6.11
C LYS A 31 4.10 17.20 -6.32
N ARG A 32 3.89 16.43 -5.25
CA ARG A 32 3.31 15.08 -5.34
C ARG A 32 1.86 15.09 -5.81
N ILE A 33 1.05 16.06 -5.34
CA ILE A 33 -0.33 16.23 -5.82
C ILE A 33 -0.34 16.52 -7.32
N ALA A 34 0.49 17.46 -7.79
CA ALA A 34 0.55 17.81 -9.21
C ALA A 34 1.02 16.64 -10.09
N GLU A 35 1.94 15.82 -9.58
CA GLU A 35 2.39 14.60 -10.25
C GLU A 35 1.28 13.57 -10.35
N LEU A 36 0.64 13.23 -9.23
CA LEU A 36 -0.41 12.21 -9.19
C LEU A 36 -1.65 12.59 -10.01
N LYS A 37 -2.01 13.88 -10.06
CA LYS A 37 -3.13 14.36 -10.89
C LYS A 37 -2.88 14.18 -12.40
N LYS A 38 -1.63 14.04 -12.84
CA LYS A 38 -1.25 13.89 -14.25
C LYS A 38 -1.10 12.44 -14.70
N GLN A 39 -1.16 11.50 -13.76
CA GLN A 39 -0.94 10.09 -14.03
C GLN A 39 -2.25 9.32 -13.88
N VAL A 40 -2.47 8.35 -14.77
CA VAL A 40 -3.51 7.34 -14.59
C VAL A 40 -2.81 6.03 -14.30
N ILE A 41 -2.76 5.66 -13.02
CA ILE A 41 -2.01 4.48 -12.56
C ILE A 41 -2.89 3.24 -12.72
N GLU A 42 -2.38 2.20 -13.37
CA GLU A 42 -3.02 0.88 -13.37
C GLU A 42 -2.71 0.16 -12.05
N ILE A 43 -3.75 -0.27 -11.34
CA ILE A 43 -3.67 -0.89 -10.01
C ILE A 43 -4.06 -2.38 -10.15
N PRO A 44 -3.07 -3.29 -10.25
CA PRO A 44 -3.33 -4.73 -10.29
C PRO A 44 -3.70 -5.25 -8.90
N LEU A 45 -4.25 -6.46 -8.85
CA LEU A 45 -4.29 -7.23 -7.62
C LEU A 45 -2.88 -7.75 -7.33
N ILE A 46 -2.44 -7.76 -6.07
CA ILE A 46 -1.18 -8.39 -5.67
C ILE A 46 -1.50 -9.67 -4.91
N ILE A 47 -1.21 -10.82 -5.52
CA ILE A 47 -1.54 -12.14 -4.96
C ILE A 47 -0.26 -12.97 -4.90
N GLY A 48 0.14 -13.41 -3.71
CA GLY A 48 1.39 -14.18 -3.51
C GLY A 48 2.64 -13.45 -4.01
N GLY A 49 2.66 -12.12 -3.91
CA GLY A 49 3.76 -11.27 -4.39
C GLY A 49 3.77 -11.01 -5.90
N LYS A 50 2.74 -11.43 -6.64
CA LYS A 50 2.65 -11.21 -8.10
C LYS A 50 1.50 -10.28 -8.47
N ALA A 51 1.73 -9.43 -9.46
CA ALA A 51 0.67 -8.61 -10.05
C ALA A 51 -0.25 -9.47 -10.92
N VAL A 52 -1.55 -9.44 -10.64
CA VAL A 52 -2.61 -10.12 -11.36
C VAL A 52 -3.55 -9.09 -11.99
N LYS A 53 -3.68 -9.16 -13.32
CA LYS A 53 -4.54 -8.28 -14.12
C LYS A 53 -5.77 -9.06 -14.60
N THR A 54 -6.94 -8.68 -14.10
CA THR A 54 -8.23 -9.35 -14.42
C THR A 54 -8.89 -8.85 -15.69
N GLY A 55 -8.45 -7.72 -16.25
CA GLY A 55 -9.14 -6.98 -17.32
C GLY A 55 -10.46 -6.31 -16.92
N ASN A 56 -11.14 -6.79 -15.87
CA ASN A 56 -12.34 -6.17 -15.32
C ASN A 56 -11.97 -4.95 -14.47
N MET A 57 -11.90 -3.77 -15.10
CA MET A 57 -11.41 -2.55 -14.45
C MET A 57 -12.53 -1.63 -13.97
N ALA A 58 -12.20 -0.76 -13.03
CA ALA A 58 -12.99 0.41 -12.66
C ALA A 58 -12.07 1.60 -12.37
N ASP A 59 -12.62 2.81 -12.51
CA ASP A 59 -11.85 4.05 -12.36
C ASP A 59 -11.74 4.44 -10.88
N CYS A 60 -10.57 4.96 -10.51
CA CYS A 60 -10.33 5.68 -9.27
C CYS A 60 -10.28 7.18 -9.60
N VAL A 61 -11.25 7.93 -9.08
CA VAL A 61 -11.46 9.34 -9.38
C VAL A 61 -11.19 10.21 -8.18
N ILE A 62 -10.92 11.49 -8.43
CA ILE A 62 -10.80 12.49 -7.37
C ILE A 62 -12.21 12.85 -6.85
N PRO A 63 -12.55 12.67 -5.56
CA PRO A 63 -13.92 12.92 -5.09
C PRO A 63 -14.39 14.37 -5.25
N HIS A 64 -13.49 15.34 -5.09
CA HIS A 64 -13.78 16.76 -5.28
C HIS A 64 -13.68 17.23 -6.74
N ASP A 65 -13.31 16.33 -7.67
CA ASP A 65 -13.20 16.58 -9.11
C ASP A 65 -13.41 15.26 -9.86
N HIS A 66 -14.66 14.78 -9.87
CA HIS A 66 -15.03 13.44 -10.33
C HIS A 66 -14.76 13.19 -11.82
N LYS A 67 -14.42 14.24 -12.60
CA LYS A 67 -14.03 14.12 -14.01
C LYS A 67 -12.57 13.66 -14.16
N THR A 68 -11.75 13.87 -13.13
CA THR A 68 -10.33 13.51 -13.15
C THR A 68 -10.14 12.08 -12.64
N VAL A 69 -9.74 11.19 -13.55
CA VAL A 69 -9.33 9.82 -13.26
C VAL A 69 -7.83 9.82 -12.91
N ILE A 70 -7.48 9.24 -11.76
CA ILE A 70 -6.08 9.11 -11.28
C ILE A 70 -5.59 7.67 -11.26
N GLY A 71 -6.47 6.71 -11.47
CA GLY A 71 -6.09 5.32 -11.62
C GLY A 71 -7.20 4.44 -12.17
N LYS A 72 -6.82 3.25 -12.60
CA LYS A 72 -7.72 2.17 -13.01
C LYS A 72 -7.35 0.92 -12.26
N TYR A 73 -8.26 0.35 -11.49
CA TYR A 73 -7.98 -0.83 -10.69
C TYR A 73 -8.69 -2.06 -11.22
N HIS A 74 -8.06 -3.21 -11.06
CA HIS A 74 -8.63 -4.51 -11.39
C HIS A 74 -9.57 -4.97 -10.28
N LYS A 75 -10.82 -5.25 -10.63
CA LYS A 75 -11.80 -5.89 -9.73
C LYS A 75 -11.53 -7.40 -9.68
N ALA A 76 -11.51 -7.94 -8.47
CA ALA A 76 -11.38 -9.38 -8.22
C ALA A 76 -12.72 -10.09 -8.44
N GLY A 77 -12.67 -11.27 -9.06
CA GLY A 77 -13.77 -12.23 -9.08
C GLY A 77 -13.49 -13.40 -8.13
N THR A 78 -14.36 -14.41 -8.14
CA THR A 78 -14.23 -15.62 -7.30
C THR A 78 -12.88 -16.32 -7.49
N LYS A 79 -12.37 -16.36 -8.72
CA LYS A 79 -11.08 -16.98 -9.05
C LYS A 79 -9.93 -16.31 -8.31
N GLU A 80 -9.83 -14.98 -8.41
CA GLU A 80 -8.74 -14.22 -7.79
C GLU A 80 -8.81 -14.27 -6.27
N VAL A 81 -10.02 -14.31 -5.70
CA VAL A 81 -10.23 -14.50 -4.26
C VAL A 81 -9.69 -15.85 -3.80
N ASN A 82 -10.01 -16.94 -4.51
CA ASN A 82 -9.48 -18.27 -4.17
C ASN A 82 -7.95 -18.33 -4.30
N MET A 83 -7.38 -17.73 -5.36
CA MET A 83 -5.93 -17.61 -5.51
C MET A 83 -5.30 -16.85 -4.34
N ALA A 84 -5.94 -15.79 -3.86
CA ALA A 84 -5.46 -15.02 -2.70
C ALA A 84 -5.50 -15.83 -1.40
N ILE A 85 -6.57 -16.61 -1.18
CA ILE A 85 -6.70 -17.51 -0.03
C ILE A 85 -5.59 -18.56 -0.05
N GLU A 86 -5.40 -19.25 -1.17
CA GLU A 86 -4.36 -20.28 -1.32
C GLU A 86 -2.96 -19.70 -1.10
N ALA A 87 -2.68 -18.52 -1.67
CA ALA A 87 -1.40 -17.84 -1.49
C ALA A 87 -1.14 -17.47 -0.02
N ALA A 88 -2.15 -16.96 0.68
CA ALA A 88 -2.06 -16.64 2.10
C ALA A 88 -1.85 -17.90 2.96
N LEU A 89 -2.60 -18.97 2.71
CA LEU A 89 -2.45 -20.25 3.43
C LEU A 89 -1.06 -20.86 3.21
N LYS A 90 -0.53 -20.78 1.98
CA LYS A 90 0.81 -21.25 1.66
C LYS A 90 1.91 -20.46 2.38
N ALA A 91 1.73 -19.15 2.56
CA ALA A 91 2.71 -18.30 3.23
C ALA A 91 2.62 -18.36 4.77
N ARG A 92 1.47 -18.81 5.31
CA ARG A 92 1.13 -18.74 6.73
C ARG A 92 2.20 -19.37 7.63
N ASP A 93 2.56 -20.63 7.36
CA ASP A 93 3.40 -21.40 8.29
C ASP A 93 4.82 -20.81 8.35
N ALA A 94 5.37 -20.39 7.21
CA ALA A 94 6.68 -19.73 7.15
C ALA A 94 6.66 -18.37 7.89
N TRP A 95 5.67 -17.51 7.65
CA TRP A 95 5.54 -16.23 8.33
C TRP A 95 5.33 -16.40 9.84
N ALA A 96 4.50 -17.36 10.25
CA ALA A 96 4.24 -17.65 11.65
C ALA A 96 5.47 -18.20 12.38
N SER A 97 6.32 -18.95 11.68
CA SER A 97 7.58 -19.48 12.23
C SER A 97 8.70 -18.46 12.40
N MET A 98 8.57 -17.25 11.83
CA MET A 98 9.57 -16.20 12.03
C MET A 98 9.66 -15.80 13.50
N ASP A 99 10.84 -15.38 13.94
CA ASP A 99 10.96 -14.80 15.26
C ASP A 99 10.16 -13.48 15.31
N TRP A 100 9.56 -13.16 16.45
CA TRP A 100 8.65 -12.01 16.54
C TRP A 100 9.32 -10.68 16.18
N HIS A 101 10.62 -10.54 16.45
CA HIS A 101 11.41 -9.35 16.18
C HIS A 101 11.75 -9.19 14.70
N ASP A 102 11.75 -10.27 13.91
CA ASP A 102 11.90 -10.21 12.46
C ASP A 102 10.60 -9.80 11.75
N ARG A 103 9.46 -9.89 12.46
CA ARG A 103 8.14 -9.44 11.98
C ARG A 103 7.76 -8.02 12.40
N ALA A 104 8.33 -7.52 13.50
CA ALA A 104 7.98 -6.25 14.14
C ALA A 104 8.67 -5.07 13.46
#